data_AF-A0A6S7J2B0-F1
#
_entry.id   AF-A0A6S7J2B0-F1
#
_cell.length_a   1.000
_cell.length_b   1.000
_cell.length_c   1.000
_cell.angle_alpha   90.00
_cell.angle_beta   90.00
_cell.angle_gamma   90.00
#
_symmetry.space_group_name_H-M   'P 1'
#
loop_
_entity.id
_entity.type
_entity.pdbx_description
1 polymer ?
#
loop_
_entity_poly.entity_id
_entity_poly.type
_entity_poly.pdbx_seq_one_letter_code
_entity_poly.pdbx_strand_id
1 'polypeptide(L)'
;MKGFLKFLPVIGWMWWFAEYVFLKRNWDSDVPVLKKSLERLKDFPIPFFLGIFPEGTRFTEAKHLNSLEFTRSRGLPELQHHLFPRTKGVAITLKYLKDVGKFQ
;
A
#
# COMPACT_ATOMS: atom_id res chain seq x y z
N MET A 1 -8.78 -8.70 6.25
CA MET A 1 -9.74 -9.62 5.59
C MET A 1 -9.30 -10.17 4.22
N LYS A 2 -8.07 -9.91 3.72
CA LYS A 2 -7.57 -10.51 2.44
C LYS A 2 -6.43 -11.52 2.62
N GLY A 3 -5.99 -11.76 3.85
CA GLY A 3 -4.82 -12.60 4.14
C GLY A 3 -5.01 -14.09 3.83
N PHE A 4 -6.25 -14.55 3.64
CA PHE A 4 -6.52 -15.93 3.25
C PHE A 4 -6.20 -16.20 1.78
N LEU A 5 -6.17 -15.15 0.94
CA LEU A 5 -5.94 -15.29 -0.50
C LEU A 5 -4.57 -15.90 -0.82
N LYS A 6 -3.58 -15.76 0.06
CA LYS A 6 -2.27 -16.40 -0.07
C LYS A 6 -2.31 -17.93 -0.07
N PHE A 7 -3.39 -18.52 0.45
CA PHE A 7 -3.58 -19.97 0.53
C PHE A 7 -4.38 -20.52 -0.66
N LEU A 8 -4.91 -19.66 -1.54
CA LEU A 8 -5.56 -20.13 -2.76
C LEU A 8 -4.49 -20.66 -3.73
N PRO A 9 -4.64 -21.88 -4.25
CA PRO A 9 -3.72 -22.41 -5.24
C PRO A 9 -3.74 -21.52 -6.49
N VAL A 10 -2.60 -21.48 -7.20
CA VAL A 10 -2.38 -20.65 -8.38
C VAL A 10 -2.36 -19.14 -8.06
N ILE A 11 -3.50 -18.52 -7.75
CA ILE A 11 -3.58 -17.06 -7.55
C ILE A 11 -2.82 -16.60 -6.30
N GLY A 12 -3.00 -17.29 -5.17
CA GLY A 12 -2.34 -16.97 -3.92
C GLY A 12 -0.83 -17.14 -4.00
N TRP A 13 -0.39 -18.21 -4.66
CA TRP A 13 1.02 -18.47 -4.92
C TRP A 13 1.63 -17.44 -5.86
N MET A 14 0.95 -17.07 -6.95
CA MET A 14 1.41 -16.02 -7.85
C MET A 14 1.66 -14.71 -7.10
N TRP A 15 0.74 -14.29 -6.23
CA TRP A 15 0.93 -13.08 -5.41
C TRP A 15 2.04 -13.23 -4.37
N TRP A 16 2.18 -14.42 -3.77
CA TRP A 16 3.30 -14.70 -2.87
C TRP A 16 4.65 -14.56 -3.59
N PHE A 17 4.79 -15.15 -4.77
CA PHE A 17 6.00 -15.06 -5.59
C PHE A 17 6.24 -13.65 -6.14
N ALA A 18 5.20 -12.86 -6.35
CA ALA A 18 5.31 -11.45 -6.74
C ALA A 18 5.59 -10.50 -5.56
N GLU A 19 5.98 -11.03 -4.38
CA GLU A 19 6.26 -10.26 -3.15
C GLU A 19 5.14 -9.27 -2.75
N TYR A 20 3.87 -9.65 -2.98
CA TYR A 20 2.73 -8.83 -2.55
C TYR A 20 2.69 -8.68 -1.02
N VAL A 21 2.61 -7.44 -0.54
CA VAL A 21 2.51 -7.16 0.89
C VAL A 21 1.06 -7.32 1.36
N PHE A 22 0.76 -8.42 2.04
CA PHE A 22 -0.56 -8.68 2.62
C PHE A 22 -0.76 -7.93 3.95
N LEU A 23 -1.44 -6.78 3.89
CA LEU A 23 -1.74 -5.95 5.06
C LEU A 23 -3.05 -6.37 5.76
N LYS A 24 -3.08 -6.32 7.09
CA LYS A 24 -4.26 -6.61 7.92
C LYS A 24 -5.14 -5.38 8.17
N ARG A 25 -4.73 -4.19 7.72
CA ARG A 25 -5.35 -2.87 7.97
C ARG A 25 -5.22 -2.41 9.41
N ASN A 26 -4.24 -2.93 10.15
CA ASN A 26 -3.87 -2.47 11.47
C ASN A 26 -2.39 -2.05 11.41
N TRP A 27 -2.17 -0.75 11.55
CA TRP A 27 -0.87 -0.12 11.36
C TRP A 27 0.22 -0.74 12.23
N ASP A 28 -0.02 -0.96 13.51
CA ASP A 28 1.01 -1.43 14.44
C ASP A 28 1.49 -2.84 14.09
N SER A 29 0.57 -3.68 13.63
CA SER A 29 0.90 -5.04 13.17
C SER A 29 1.49 -5.08 11.75
N ASP A 30 1.15 -4.09 10.92
CA ASP A 30 1.48 -4.06 9.49
C ASP A 30 2.84 -3.42 9.22
N VAL A 31 3.28 -2.46 10.05
CA VAL A 31 4.58 -1.80 9.94
C VAL A 31 5.77 -2.78 9.91
N PRO A 32 5.93 -3.74 10.83
CA PRO A 32 7.07 -4.66 10.79
C PRO A 32 7.07 -5.54 9.54
N VAL A 33 5.89 -5.96 9.07
CA VAL A 33 5.74 -6.76 7.84
C VAL A 33 6.15 -5.93 6.62
N LEU A 34 5.64 -4.70 6.53
CA LEU A 34 5.96 -3.78 5.44
C LEU A 34 7.46 -3.48 5.38
N LYS A 35 8.09 -3.17 6.52
CA LYS A 35 9.55 -2.93 6.59
C LYS A 35 10.33 -4.15 6.09
N LYS A 36 9.99 -5.35 6.56
CA LYS A 36 10.66 -6.59 6.13
C LYS A 36 10.52 -6.82 4.61
N SER A 37 9.36 -6.57 4.03
CA SER A 37 9.15 -6.66 2.58
C SER A 37 9.95 -5.60 1.81
N LEU A 38 10.01 -4.36 2.30
CA LEU A 38 10.78 -3.28 1.66
C LEU A 38 12.29 -3.55 1.69
N GLU A 39 12.84 -4.11 2.77
CA GLU A 39 14.25 -4.52 2.81
C GLU A 39 14.55 -5.60 1.76
N ARG A 40 13.67 -6.59 1.59
CA ARG A 40 13.84 -7.60 0.53
C ARG A 40 13.80 -7.02 -0.87
N LEU A 41 12.93 -6.03 -1.10
CA LEU A 41 12.85 -5.34 -2.39
C LEU A 41 14.11 -4.51 -2.65
N LYS A 42 14.74 -3.95 -1.61
CA LYS A 42 15.99 -3.21 -1.72
C LYS A 42 17.15 -4.10 -2.17
N ASP A 43 17.22 -5.32 -1.66
CA ASP A 43 18.26 -6.31 -2.00
C ASP A 43 17.90 -7.16 -3.24
N PHE A 44 16.82 -6.83 -3.95
CA PHE A 44 16.35 -7.65 -5.06
C PHE A 44 17.32 -7.56 -6.26
N PRO A 45 17.80 -8.69 -6.81
CA PRO A 45 18.92 -8.70 -7.76
C PRO A 45 18.58 -8.17 -9.15
N ILE A 46 17.30 -7.95 -9.44
CA ILE A 46 16.80 -7.50 -10.75
C ILE A 46 15.89 -6.27 -10.58
N PRO A 47 15.81 -5.38 -11.60
CA PRO A 47 14.83 -4.29 -11.59
C PRO A 47 13.40 -4.79 -11.44
N PHE A 48 12.57 -4.06 -10.70
CA PHE A 48 11.18 -4.42 -10.45
C PHE A 48 10.24 -3.22 -10.57
N PHE A 49 8.95 -3.50 -10.77
CA PHE A 49 7.88 -2.50 -10.75
C PHE A 49 7.12 -2.59 -9.43
N LEU A 50 6.89 -1.43 -8.79
CA LEU A 50 6.12 -1.34 -7.55
C LEU A 50 4.85 -0.52 -7.75
N GLY A 51 3.69 -1.19 -7.66
CA GLY A 51 2.38 -0.54 -7.68
C GLY A 51 1.91 -0.19 -6.27
N ILE A 52 1.61 1.09 -6.03
CA ILE A 52 1.08 1.56 -4.74
C ILE A 52 -0.28 2.23 -4.95
N PHE A 53 -1.29 1.77 -4.22
CA PHE A 53 -2.64 2.35 -4.23
C PHE A 53 -2.87 3.12 -2.92
N PRO A 54 -2.66 4.45 -2.90
CA PRO A 54 -2.70 5.24 -1.67
C PRO A 54 -4.09 5.30 -1.02
N GLU A 55 -5.17 5.13 -1.78
CA GLU A 55 -6.53 5.05 -1.23
C GLU A 55 -6.75 3.76 -0.42
N GLY A 56 -6.02 2.69 -0.77
CA GLY A 56 -6.04 1.39 -0.10
C GLY A 56 -7.36 0.60 -0.23
N THR A 57 -8.38 1.15 -0.90
CA THR A 57 -9.66 0.47 -1.15
C THR A 57 -10.30 0.96 -2.45
N ARG A 58 -11.17 0.14 -3.05
CA ARG A 58 -11.98 0.56 -4.20
C ARG A 58 -12.92 1.70 -3.83
N PHE A 59 -13.09 2.63 -4.77
CA PHE A 59 -14.08 3.69 -4.72
C PHE A 59 -15.49 3.11 -4.59
N THR A 60 -16.27 3.69 -3.69
CA THR A 60 -17.68 3.41 -3.47
C THR A 60 -18.29 4.68 -2.88
N GLU A 61 -19.49 5.05 -3.29
CA GLU A 61 -20.16 6.29 -2.87
C GLU A 61 -20.20 6.47 -1.34
N ALA A 62 -20.58 5.42 -0.60
CA ALA A 62 -20.59 5.45 0.87
C ALA A 62 -19.21 5.81 1.49
N LYS A 63 -18.11 5.32 0.91
CA LYS A 63 -16.75 5.66 1.39
C LYS A 63 -16.31 7.04 0.93
N HIS A 64 -16.83 7.50 -0.20
CA HIS A 64 -16.56 8.84 -0.68
C HIS A 64 -17.16 9.87 0.28
N LEU A 65 -18.41 9.68 0.71
CA LEU A 65 -19.02 10.50 1.75
C LEU A 65 -18.20 10.54 3.04
N ASN A 66 -17.79 9.37 3.55
CA ASN A 66 -16.90 9.30 4.73
C ASN A 66 -15.55 10.01 4.50
N SER A 67 -15.02 9.95 3.28
CA SER A 67 -13.79 10.66 2.90
C SER A 67 -14.00 12.17 2.90
N LEU A 68 -15.15 12.65 2.44
CA LEU A 68 -15.52 14.08 2.44
C LEU A 68 -15.72 14.60 3.86
N GLU A 69 -16.35 13.82 4.75
CA GLU A 69 -16.46 14.16 6.17
C GLU A 69 -15.09 14.28 6.84
N PHE A 70 -14.18 13.35 6.53
CA PHE A 70 -12.79 13.41 6.99
C PHE A 70 -12.05 14.65 6.47
N THR A 71 -12.23 15.03 5.20
CA THR A 71 -11.56 16.22 4.65
C THR A 71 -12.15 17.50 5.24
N ARG A 72 -13.49 17.59 5.37
CA ARG A 72 -14.18 18.74 5.99
C ARG A 72 -13.75 18.98 7.42
N SER A 73 -13.75 17.94 8.25
CA SER A 73 -13.34 18.03 9.66
C SER A 73 -11.88 18.46 9.85
N ARG A 74 -11.03 18.30 8.82
CA ARG A 74 -9.62 18.68 8.84
C ARG A 74 -9.28 19.90 7.99
N GLY A 75 -10.27 20.55 7.36
CA GLY A 75 -10.04 21.66 6.43
C GLY A 75 -9.18 21.29 5.21
N LEU A 76 -9.24 20.02 4.78
CA LEU A 76 -8.50 19.52 3.63
C LEU A 76 -9.35 19.65 2.35
N PRO A 77 -8.72 19.71 1.16
CA PRO A 77 -9.45 19.82 -0.11
C PRO A 77 -10.38 18.63 -0.33
N GLU A 78 -11.63 18.92 -0.70
CA GLU A 78 -12.63 17.93 -1.09
C GLU A 78 -12.35 17.44 -2.51
N LEU A 79 -12.05 16.15 -2.66
CA LEU A 79 -11.87 15.51 -3.95
C LEU A 79 -13.24 15.02 -4.45
N GLN A 80 -13.56 15.20 -5.74
CA GLN A 80 -14.87 14.82 -6.30
C GLN A 80 -14.94 13.38 -6.83
N HIS A 81 -13.82 12.84 -7.34
CA HIS A 81 -13.79 11.52 -7.99
C HIS A 81 -12.84 10.53 -7.30
N HIS A 82 -12.21 10.95 -6.21
CA HIS A 82 -11.16 10.19 -5.53
C HIS A 82 -11.45 10.09 -4.04
N LEU A 83 -10.92 9.05 -3.40
CA LEU A 83 -10.87 8.98 -1.95
C LEU A 83 -9.62 9.71 -1.46
N PHE A 84 -9.68 10.27 -0.26
CA PHE A 84 -8.53 10.95 0.30
C PHE A 84 -7.38 9.93 0.54
N PRO A 85 -6.18 10.17 0.01
CA PRO A 85 -5.09 9.20 0.04
C PRO A 85 -4.55 8.98 1.46
N ARG A 86 -4.25 7.72 1.79
CA ARG A 86 -3.56 7.33 3.03
C ARG A 86 -2.05 7.40 2.81
N THR A 87 -1.45 8.49 3.24
CA THR A 87 -0.04 8.81 2.94
C THR A 87 1.00 8.01 3.72
N LYS A 88 0.66 7.46 4.89
CA LYS A 88 1.63 6.79 5.79
C LYS A 88 2.42 5.66 5.10
N GLY A 89 1.73 4.76 4.40
CA GLY A 89 2.36 3.63 3.72
C GLY A 89 3.29 4.10 2.60
N VAL A 90 2.81 5.02 1.76
CA VAL A 90 3.60 5.62 0.67
C VAL A 90 4.85 6.29 1.21
N ALA A 91 4.72 7.10 2.26
CA ALA A 91 5.84 7.83 2.85
C ALA A 91 6.94 6.88 3.38
N ILE A 92 6.56 5.77 4.03
CA ILE A 92 7.53 4.76 4.47
C ILE A 92 8.21 4.11 3.25
N THR A 93 7.42 3.67 2.27
CA THR A 93 7.96 3.03 1.07
C THR A 93 8.98 3.91 0.35
N LEU A 94 8.65 5.19 0.14
CA LEU A 94 9.57 6.16 -0.48
C LEU A 94 10.84 6.37 0.36
N LYS A 95 10.73 6.40 1.69
CA LYS A 95 11.89 6.52 2.57
C LYS A 95 12.85 5.34 2.44
N TYR A 96 12.32 4.11 2.35
CA TYR A 96 13.13 2.89 2.29
C TYR A 96 13.74 2.66 0.90
N LEU A 97 13.03 3.00 -0.17
CA LEU A 97 13.46 2.75 -1.55
C LEU A 97 14.19 3.93 -2.21
N LYS A 98 14.40 5.04 -1.50
CA LYS A 98 15.05 6.26 -2.02
C LYS A 98 16.42 6.02 -2.69
N ASP A 99 17.15 5.03 -2.21
CA ASP A 99 18.52 4.73 -2.66
C ASP A 99 18.58 3.54 -3.64
N VAL A 100 17.44 2.91 -3.93
CA VAL A 100 17.34 1.80 -4.89
C VAL A 100 17.35 2.35 -6.31
N GLY A 101 18.24 1.84 -7.16
CA GLY A 101 18.31 2.24 -8.58
C GLY A 101 19.05 3.55 -8.87
N LYS A 102 19.80 4.08 -7.90
CA LYS A 102 20.81 5.11 -8.20
C LYS A 102 21.94 4.46 -9.00
N PHE A 103 21.91 4.63 -10.32
CA PHE A 103 23.07 4.36 -11.17
C PHE A 103 24.14 5.39 -10.81
N GLN A 104 25.27 4.91 -10.29
CA GLN A 104 26.48 5.71 -10.10
C GLN A 104 27.27 5.74 -11.41
#